data_AF-A0A7S3V094-F1
#
_entry.id   AF-A0A7S3V094-F1
#
_cell.length_a   1.000
_cell.length_b   1.000
_cell.length_c   1.000
_cell.angle_alpha   90.00
_cell.angle_beta   90.00
_cell.angle_gamma   90.00
#
_symmetry.space_group_name_H-M   'P 1'
#
loop_
_entity.id
_entity.type
_entity.pdbx_description
1 polymer ?
#
loop_
_entity_poly.entity_id
_entity_poly.type
_entity_poly.pdbx_seq_one_letter_code
_entity_poly.pdbx_strand_id
1 'polypeptide(L)'
;MGVMDLVGTLLLKPLMIVIDCIGIFIGLLLIAAPVCVQYAAVKLSPKWGVKKKGIVSNVDLFSTCSKVPLGKHVFKLFVAAASPYSASIGPNVESLEYKIQSDPSVTNPDNTKTIYCKTSMQERPWLRNPFKSIHAAALINLGEFTSGLAMVSAFQSSDMRGIVNSLSGTYTKKARGLVTAIAEVALPPSSSFDSDGTCKYFAVTKIFDSSGEQVATVTAEWVLSKTSNKKKL
;
A
#
# COMPACT_ATOMS: atom_id res chain seq x y z
N MET A 1 40.50 39.25 3.85
CA MET A 1 39.98 37.99 4.43
C MET A 1 40.95 37.57 5.52
N GLY A 2 40.58 37.69 6.78
CA GLY A 2 41.50 37.51 7.89
C GLY A 2 41.91 36.04 8.04
N VAL A 3 43.09 35.77 8.61
CA VAL A 3 43.55 34.39 8.88
C VAL A 3 42.52 33.61 9.71
N MET A 4 41.79 34.29 10.60
CA MET A 4 40.67 33.70 11.35
C MET A 4 39.46 33.31 10.48
N ASP A 5 39.13 34.07 9.43
CA ASP A 5 38.05 33.72 8.50
C ASP A 5 38.41 32.49 7.65
N LEU A 6 39.68 32.35 7.29
CA LEU A 6 40.19 31.23 6.51
C LEU A 6 40.17 29.94 7.33
N VAL A 7 40.63 29.98 8.59
CA VAL A 7 40.62 28.84 9.51
C VAL A 7 39.18 28.43 9.84
N GLY A 8 38.29 29.40 10.10
CA GLY A 8 36.87 29.13 10.29
C GLY A 8 36.25 28.46 9.07
N THR A 9 36.56 28.93 7.86
CA THR A 9 36.04 28.36 6.61
C THR A 9 36.59 26.96 6.33
N LEU A 10 37.87 26.70 6.62
CA LEU A 10 38.51 25.40 6.35
C LEU A 10 38.13 24.30 7.36
N LEU A 11 37.82 24.66 8.61
CA LEU A 11 37.53 23.69 9.67
C LEU A 11 36.04 23.57 9.99
N LEU A 12 35.28 24.68 10.04
CA LEU A 12 33.87 24.63 10.42
C LEU A 12 32.98 24.11 9.28
N LYS A 13 33.29 24.45 8.02
CA LYS A 13 32.44 23.99 6.89
C LYS A 13 32.44 22.48 6.70
N PRO A 14 33.59 21.78 6.70
CA PRO A 14 33.58 20.31 6.62
C PRO A 14 32.87 19.69 7.82
N LEU A 15 33.06 20.25 9.02
CA LEU A 15 32.38 19.78 10.23
C LEU A 15 30.86 19.92 10.12
N MET A 16 30.36 21.07 9.63
CA MET A 16 28.92 21.27 9.40
C MET A 16 28.37 20.29 8.37
N ILE A 17 29.09 20.06 7.25
CA ILE A 17 28.70 19.06 6.25
C ILE A 17 28.61 17.66 6.87
N VAL A 18 29.57 17.28 7.72
CA VAL A 18 29.55 15.99 8.42
C VAL A 18 28.36 15.89 9.36
N ILE A 19 28.06 16.94 10.12
CA ILE A 19 26.88 16.99 11.01
C ILE A 19 25.60 16.86 10.20
N ASP A 20 25.48 17.56 9.06
CA ASP A 20 24.33 17.46 8.16
C ASP A 20 24.20 16.05 7.57
N CYS A 21 25.32 15.43 7.15
CA CYS A 21 25.33 14.04 6.68
C CYS A 21 24.92 13.04 7.78
N ILE A 22 25.35 13.24 9.02
CA ILE A 22 24.94 12.43 10.17
C ILE A 22 23.44 12.64 10.43
N GLY A 23 22.94 13.87 10.38
CA GLY A 23 21.53 14.19 10.52
C GLY A 23 20.67 13.52 9.45
N ILE A 24 21.12 13.54 8.19
CA ILE A 24 20.47 12.83 7.08
C ILE A 24 20.50 11.31 7.31
N PHE A 25 21.64 10.76 7.73
CA PHE A 25 21.78 9.33 8.01
C PHE A 25 20.87 8.86 9.15
N ILE A 26 20.83 9.61 10.27
CA ILE A 26 19.92 9.35 11.39
C ILE A 26 18.47 9.46 10.93
N GLY A 27 18.14 10.47 10.10
CA GLY A 27 16.82 10.61 9.49
C GLY A 27 16.44 9.37 8.67
N LEU A 28 17.33 8.90 7.79
CA LEU A 28 17.13 7.67 7.01
C LEU A 28 16.96 6.44 7.90
N LEU A 29 17.74 6.34 8.98
CA LEU A 29 17.69 5.21 9.92
C LEU A 29 16.36 5.22 10.70
N LEU A 30 15.86 6.37 11.10
CA LEU A 30 14.55 6.53 11.74
C LEU A 30 13.37 6.23 10.79
N ILE A 31 13.52 6.45 9.48
CA ILE A 31 12.51 6.07 8.48
C ILE A 31 12.55 4.57 8.19
N ALA A 32 13.76 4.00 8.08
CA ALA A 32 13.95 2.59 7.79
C ALA A 32 13.63 1.69 9.00
N ALA A 33 13.86 2.16 10.23
CA ALA A 33 13.68 1.36 11.44
C ALA A 33 12.25 0.82 11.63
N PRO A 34 11.16 1.60 11.50
CA PRO A 34 9.78 1.07 11.57
C PRO A 34 9.52 -0.02 10.52
N VAL A 35 10.05 0.17 9.31
CA VAL A 35 9.91 -0.76 8.20
C VAL A 35 10.72 -2.04 8.43
N CYS A 36 11.96 -1.92 8.93
CA CYS A 36 12.82 -3.04 9.28
C CYS A 36 12.26 -3.84 10.46
N VAL A 37 11.74 -3.15 11.49
CA VAL A 37 11.09 -3.78 12.64
C VAL A 37 9.81 -4.48 12.20
N GLN A 38 9.00 -3.87 11.33
CA GLN A 38 7.81 -4.49 10.77
C GLN A 38 8.16 -5.72 9.91
N TYR A 39 9.13 -5.61 9.01
CA TYR A 39 9.60 -6.70 8.18
C TYR A 39 10.14 -7.86 9.03
N ALA A 40 10.96 -7.55 10.04
CA ALA A 40 11.46 -8.51 11.00
C ALA A 40 10.32 -9.15 11.81
N ALA A 41 9.35 -8.37 12.28
CA ALA A 41 8.19 -8.88 13.01
C ALA A 41 7.34 -9.81 12.15
N VAL A 42 7.10 -9.50 10.87
CA VAL A 42 6.36 -10.35 9.93
C VAL A 42 7.13 -11.63 9.59
N LYS A 43 8.45 -11.54 9.34
CA LYS A 43 9.29 -12.66 8.88
C LYS A 43 9.78 -13.58 10.01
N LEU A 44 10.03 -13.03 11.21
CA LEU A 44 10.54 -13.76 12.38
C LEU A 44 9.43 -14.24 13.33
N SER A 45 8.22 -13.67 13.23
CA SER A 45 7.01 -14.09 13.96
C SER A 45 6.81 -15.61 14.04
N PRO A 46 6.94 -16.38 12.94
CA PRO A 46 6.73 -17.82 12.98
C PRO A 46 7.85 -18.59 13.68
N LYS A 47 9.08 -18.04 13.71
CA LYS A 47 10.27 -18.71 14.24
C LYS A 47 10.47 -18.52 15.75
N TRP A 48 9.90 -17.46 16.34
CA TRP A 48 10.17 -17.06 17.73
C TRP A 48 8.93 -17.03 18.63
N GLY A 49 7.78 -17.54 18.17
CA GLY A 49 6.56 -17.60 18.99
C GLY A 49 6.00 -16.23 19.37
N VAL A 50 6.39 -15.17 18.66
CA VAL A 50 5.93 -13.80 18.93
C VAL A 50 4.45 -13.71 18.56
N LYS A 51 3.59 -13.44 19.56
CA LYS A 51 2.16 -13.17 19.33
C LYS A 51 2.04 -12.00 18.34
N LYS A 52 1.22 -12.13 17.29
CA LYS A 52 0.93 -11.09 16.25
C LYS A 52 0.46 -9.73 16.78
N LYS A 53 0.31 -9.56 18.10
CA LYS A 53 -0.34 -8.45 18.80
C LYS A 53 0.45 -7.12 18.79
N GLY A 54 1.44 -6.96 17.90
CA GLY A 54 2.29 -5.77 17.80
C GLY A 54 2.72 -5.44 16.36
N ILE A 55 2.11 -6.04 15.35
CA ILE A 55 2.37 -5.71 13.95
C ILE A 55 1.63 -4.38 13.65
N VAL A 56 2.38 -3.32 13.35
CA VAL A 56 1.83 -1.99 13.02
C VAL A 56 0.97 -2.11 11.76
N SER A 57 -0.24 -1.56 11.71
CA SER A 57 -1.08 -1.70 10.51
C SER A 57 -0.37 -1.06 9.29
N ASN A 58 -0.59 -1.58 8.08
CA ASN A 58 -0.06 -0.95 6.87
C ASN A 58 -0.49 0.52 6.74
N VAL A 59 -1.68 0.87 7.24
CA VAL A 59 -2.18 2.25 7.32
C VAL A 59 -1.30 3.10 8.25
N ASP A 60 -1.02 2.61 9.46
CA ASP A 60 -0.19 3.33 10.43
C ASP A 60 1.26 3.44 9.95
N LEU A 61 1.78 2.39 9.29
CA LEU A 61 3.11 2.40 8.68
C LEU A 61 3.19 3.43 7.56
N PHE A 62 2.21 3.46 6.65
CA PHE A 62 2.13 4.46 5.60
C PHE A 62 1.97 5.89 6.16
N SER A 63 1.13 6.07 7.17
CA SER A 63 0.94 7.35 7.87
C SER A 63 2.24 7.85 8.53
N THR A 64 3.00 6.94 9.14
CA THR A 64 4.30 7.26 9.74
C THR A 64 5.33 7.63 8.67
N CYS A 65 5.43 6.82 7.61
CA CYS A 65 6.35 7.06 6.51
C CYS A 65 6.01 8.35 5.75
N SER A 66 4.72 8.67 5.56
CA SER A 66 4.31 9.83 4.76
C SER A 66 4.60 11.18 5.42
N LYS A 67 4.84 11.22 6.74
CA LYS A 67 5.20 12.43 7.49
C LYS A 67 6.65 12.89 7.29
N VAL A 68 7.52 12.03 6.76
CA VAL A 68 8.94 12.32 6.60
C VAL A 68 9.28 12.50 5.12
N PRO A 69 10.16 13.44 4.74
CA PRO A 69 10.64 13.54 3.36
C PRO A 69 11.13 12.18 2.87
N LEU A 70 10.76 11.84 1.62
CA LEU A 70 11.04 10.55 0.98
C LEU A 70 10.42 9.30 1.63
N GLY A 71 9.70 9.38 2.74
CA GLY A 71 9.22 8.17 3.40
C GLY A 71 8.18 7.38 2.58
N LYS A 72 7.39 8.04 1.71
CA LYS A 72 6.57 7.33 0.70
C LYS A 72 7.41 6.42 -0.23
N HIS A 73 8.65 6.80 -0.54
CA HIS A 73 9.57 5.98 -1.34
C HIS A 73 10.06 4.76 -0.55
N VAL A 74 10.33 4.92 0.75
CA VAL A 74 10.69 3.78 1.62
C VAL A 74 9.53 2.80 1.72
N PHE A 75 8.30 3.29 1.90
CA PHE A 75 7.10 2.45 1.89
C PHE A 75 6.95 1.72 0.55
N LYS A 76 7.17 2.42 -0.57
CA LYS A 76 7.17 1.81 -1.90
C LYS A 76 8.21 0.69 -2.03
N LEU A 77 9.43 0.88 -1.53
CA LEU A 77 10.47 -0.15 -1.54
C LEU A 77 10.08 -1.37 -0.70
N PHE A 78 9.47 -1.16 0.47
CA PHE A 78 8.95 -2.24 1.30
C PHE A 78 7.90 -3.07 0.58
N VAL A 79 6.90 -2.40 0.00
CA VAL A 79 5.84 -3.06 -0.76
C VAL A 79 6.42 -3.77 -1.99
N ALA A 80 7.44 -3.18 -2.64
CA ALA A 80 8.10 -3.79 -3.78
C ALA A 80 8.90 -5.05 -3.43
N ALA A 81 9.53 -5.08 -2.27
CA ALA A 81 10.19 -6.28 -1.77
C ALA A 81 9.19 -7.39 -1.43
N ALA A 82 7.98 -7.04 -0.98
CA ALA A 82 6.93 -7.99 -0.62
C ALA A 82 6.16 -8.52 -1.85
N SER A 83 5.94 -7.70 -2.88
CA SER A 83 5.31 -8.09 -4.14
C SER A 83 6.09 -7.56 -5.35
N PRO A 84 7.13 -8.28 -5.81
CA PRO A 84 7.96 -7.86 -6.93
C PRO A 84 7.18 -7.69 -8.24
N TYR A 85 6.19 -8.55 -8.50
CA TYR A 85 5.36 -8.44 -9.70
C TYR A 85 4.50 -7.18 -9.70
N SER A 86 3.83 -6.86 -8.59
CA SER A 86 3.07 -5.60 -8.49
C SER A 86 3.99 -4.38 -8.56
N ALA A 87 5.24 -4.48 -8.11
CA ALA A 87 6.21 -3.41 -8.24
C ALA A 87 6.74 -3.19 -9.67
N SER A 88 6.63 -4.18 -10.56
CA SER A 88 7.11 -4.07 -11.94
C SER A 88 6.41 -2.95 -12.74
N ILE A 89 5.15 -2.66 -12.42
CA ILE A 89 4.40 -1.54 -13.02
C ILE A 89 4.78 -0.18 -12.40
N GLY A 90 5.57 -0.20 -11.32
CA GLY A 90 6.07 0.96 -10.60
C GLY A 90 5.01 1.84 -9.96
N PRO A 91 4.00 1.28 -9.25
CA PRO A 91 2.92 2.06 -8.68
C PRO A 91 3.45 2.94 -7.54
N ASN A 92 2.81 4.09 -7.32
CA ASN A 92 3.03 4.94 -6.17
C ASN A 92 1.81 4.88 -5.27
N VAL A 93 2.02 4.76 -3.95
CA VAL A 93 0.93 4.82 -2.97
C VAL A 93 0.75 6.28 -2.57
N GLU A 94 -0.36 6.87 -2.99
CA GLU A 94 -0.65 8.30 -2.76
C GLU A 94 -1.29 8.52 -1.40
N SER A 95 -2.28 7.66 -1.06
CA SER A 95 -2.92 7.62 0.25
C SER A 95 -3.31 6.19 0.63
N LEU A 96 -3.20 5.89 1.92
CA LEU A 96 -3.69 4.68 2.56
C LEU A 96 -4.16 5.08 3.96
N GLU A 97 -5.46 5.13 4.17
CA GLU A 97 -6.05 5.71 5.38
C GLU A 97 -7.35 5.01 5.78
N TYR A 98 -7.69 5.14 7.06
CA TYR A 98 -9.00 4.75 7.56
C TYR A 98 -10.03 5.84 7.21
N LYS A 99 -11.16 5.46 6.63
CA LYS A 99 -12.32 6.33 6.46
C LYS A 99 -13.49 5.84 7.30
N ILE A 100 -14.29 6.80 7.78
CA ILE A 100 -15.57 6.49 8.41
C ILE A 100 -16.61 6.53 7.29
N GLN A 101 -17.34 5.44 7.10
CA GLN A 101 -18.41 5.40 6.12
C GLN A 101 -19.56 6.26 6.62
N SER A 102 -19.71 7.45 6.04
CA SER A 102 -20.73 8.45 6.40
C SER A 102 -22.02 8.28 5.60
N ASP A 103 -22.33 7.08 5.10
CA ASP A 103 -23.56 6.81 4.37
C ASP A 103 -24.74 6.70 5.34
N PRO A 104 -25.72 7.64 5.33
CA PRO A 104 -26.87 7.60 6.23
C PRO A 104 -27.80 6.41 5.98
N SER A 105 -27.64 5.69 4.86
CA SER A 105 -28.49 4.57 4.46
C SER A 105 -28.00 3.19 4.91
N VAL A 106 -26.79 3.10 5.47
CA VAL A 106 -26.18 1.83 5.90
C VAL A 106 -26.31 1.67 7.42
N THR A 107 -27.40 1.03 7.84
CA THR A 107 -27.75 0.74 9.24
C THR A 107 -26.95 -0.46 9.78
N ASN A 108 -25.62 -0.45 9.72
CA ASN A 108 -24.82 -1.50 10.37
C ASN A 108 -23.62 -0.93 11.13
N PRO A 109 -23.67 -0.85 12.48
CA PRO A 109 -22.63 -0.23 13.30
C PRO A 109 -21.27 -0.93 13.21
N ASP A 110 -21.23 -2.21 12.80
CA ASP A 110 -20.00 -2.99 12.68
C ASP A 110 -19.17 -2.67 11.42
N ASN A 111 -19.75 -1.95 10.44
CA ASN A 111 -19.11 -1.65 9.15
C ASN A 111 -18.71 -0.18 8.97
N THR A 112 -18.59 0.54 10.09
CA THR A 112 -18.40 2.00 10.12
C THR A 112 -17.02 2.44 9.62
N LYS A 113 -16.04 1.54 9.50
CA LYS A 113 -14.65 1.86 9.17
C LYS A 113 -14.20 1.14 7.88
N THR A 114 -13.87 1.91 6.86
CA THR A 114 -13.30 1.43 5.60
C THR A 114 -11.80 1.76 5.50
N ILE A 115 -11.10 1.03 4.65
CA ILE A 115 -9.75 1.36 4.20
C ILE A 115 -9.86 2.00 2.82
N TYR A 116 -9.45 3.26 2.74
CA TYR A 116 -9.32 3.96 1.48
C TYR A 116 -7.87 3.88 1.00
N CYS A 117 -7.69 3.42 -0.24
CA CYS A 117 -6.39 3.32 -0.90
C CYS A 117 -6.44 4.05 -2.24
N LYS A 118 -5.48 4.95 -2.45
CA LYS A 118 -5.26 5.64 -3.72
C LYS A 118 -3.83 5.37 -4.17
N THR A 119 -3.69 4.89 -5.40
CA THR A 119 -2.38 4.71 -6.02
C THR A 119 -2.32 5.42 -7.36
N SER A 120 -1.12 5.68 -7.84
CA SER A 120 -0.88 6.26 -9.16
C SER A 120 0.14 5.44 -9.94
N MET A 121 0.05 5.49 -11.27
CA MET A 121 1.01 4.85 -12.17
C MET A 121 1.25 5.74 -13.38
N GLN A 122 2.52 6.05 -13.63
CA GLN A 122 2.93 6.78 -14.83
C GLN A 122 3.07 5.79 -16.00
N GLU A 123 2.51 6.15 -17.16
CA GLU A 123 2.75 5.44 -18.40
C GLU A 123 4.25 5.40 -18.75
N ARG A 124 4.75 4.19 -19.05
CA ARG A 124 6.14 3.92 -19.44
C ARG A 124 6.18 3.13 -20.74
N PRO A 125 7.24 3.24 -21.55
CA PRO A 125 7.33 2.56 -22.84
C PRO A 125 7.07 1.05 -22.76
N TRP A 126 7.60 0.37 -21.74
CA TRP A 126 7.42 -1.08 -21.55
C TRP A 126 6.06 -1.49 -20.97
N LEU A 127 5.21 -0.53 -20.58
CA LEU A 127 3.83 -0.78 -20.12
C LEU A 127 2.80 -0.44 -21.20
N ARG A 128 3.23 -0.12 -22.42
CA ARG A 128 2.34 0.25 -23.53
C ARG A 128 1.85 -0.97 -24.29
N ASN A 129 0.63 -0.86 -24.80
CA ASN A 129 0.10 -1.74 -25.83
C ASN A 129 0.45 -1.20 -27.25
N PRO A 130 0.17 -1.98 -28.32
CA PRO A 130 0.36 -1.53 -29.70
C PRO A 130 -0.44 -0.28 -30.11
N PHE A 131 -1.44 0.13 -29.32
CA PHE A 131 -2.32 1.27 -29.59
C PHE A 131 -1.88 2.57 -28.89
N LYS A 132 -0.61 2.64 -28.45
CA LYS A 132 -0.03 3.80 -27.76
C LYS A 132 -0.87 4.21 -26.52
N SER A 133 -1.26 3.23 -25.73
CA SER A 133 -1.93 3.42 -24.44
C SER A 133 -1.37 2.41 -23.44
N ILE A 134 -1.68 2.60 -22.16
CA ILE A 134 -1.30 1.66 -21.10
C ILE A 134 -1.91 0.28 -21.43
N HIS A 135 -1.12 -0.78 -21.24
CA HIS A 135 -1.51 -2.16 -21.46
C HIS A 135 -2.58 -2.60 -20.46
N ALA A 136 -3.56 -3.40 -20.91
CA ALA A 136 -4.64 -3.91 -20.07
C ALA A 136 -4.11 -4.65 -18.82
N ALA A 137 -3.10 -5.50 -18.99
CA ALA A 137 -2.44 -6.18 -17.87
C ALA A 137 -1.78 -5.23 -16.85
N ALA A 138 -1.30 -4.05 -17.27
CA ALA A 138 -0.75 -3.07 -16.33
C ALA A 138 -1.86 -2.38 -15.53
N LEU A 139 -2.99 -2.07 -16.18
CA LEU A 139 -4.17 -1.50 -15.53
C LEU A 139 -4.81 -2.48 -14.54
N ILE A 140 -4.96 -3.75 -14.92
CA ILE A 140 -5.54 -4.76 -14.00
C ILE A 140 -4.63 -5.01 -12.81
N ASN A 141 -3.30 -5.01 -13.01
CA ASN A 141 -2.31 -5.12 -11.93
C ASN A 141 -2.36 -3.89 -11.01
N LEU A 142 -2.51 -2.67 -11.56
CA LEU A 142 -2.70 -1.47 -10.74
C LEU A 142 -3.98 -1.55 -9.88
N GLY A 143 -5.06 -2.07 -10.46
CA GLY A 143 -6.32 -2.27 -9.76
C GLY A 143 -6.23 -3.32 -8.64
N GLU A 144 -5.66 -4.48 -8.95
CA GLU A 144 -5.40 -5.54 -7.98
C GLU A 144 -4.48 -5.04 -6.85
N PHE A 145 -3.39 -4.37 -7.19
CA PHE A 145 -2.47 -3.79 -6.22
C PHE A 145 -3.16 -2.82 -5.26
N THR A 146 -4.00 -1.92 -5.78
CA THR A 146 -4.69 -0.90 -4.99
C THR A 146 -5.70 -1.52 -4.03
N SER A 147 -6.57 -2.40 -4.54
CA SER A 147 -7.55 -3.11 -3.73
C SER A 147 -6.91 -4.11 -2.77
N GLY A 148 -5.86 -4.82 -3.18
CA GLY A 148 -5.12 -5.78 -2.36
C GLY A 148 -4.40 -5.10 -1.21
N LEU A 149 -3.79 -3.93 -1.43
CA LEU A 149 -3.20 -3.15 -0.35
C LEU A 149 -4.28 -2.72 0.67
N ALA A 150 -5.47 -2.31 0.21
CA ALA A 150 -6.60 -1.98 1.09
C ALA A 150 -7.11 -3.21 1.87
N MET A 151 -7.35 -4.33 1.18
CA MET A 151 -7.81 -5.59 1.76
C MET A 151 -6.87 -6.14 2.82
N VAL A 152 -5.58 -6.26 2.49
CA VAL A 152 -4.56 -6.75 3.42
C VAL A 152 -4.49 -5.84 4.64
N SER A 153 -4.55 -4.53 4.44
CA SER A 153 -4.58 -3.56 5.55
C SER A 153 -5.81 -3.72 6.43
N ALA A 154 -6.96 -4.06 5.85
CA ALA A 154 -8.21 -4.26 6.57
C ALA A 154 -8.14 -5.49 7.49
N PHE A 155 -7.72 -6.65 6.97
CA PHE A 155 -7.72 -7.89 7.77
C PHE A 155 -6.42 -8.19 8.53
N GLN A 156 -5.35 -7.42 8.33
CA GLN A 156 -4.05 -7.62 9.00
C GLN A 156 -4.17 -7.66 10.53
N SER A 157 -5.07 -6.84 11.09
CA SER A 157 -5.28 -6.73 12.55
C SER A 157 -6.31 -7.73 13.07
N SER A 158 -6.88 -8.55 12.19
CA SER A 158 -7.88 -9.57 12.50
C SER A 158 -7.28 -10.97 12.37
N ASP A 159 -7.91 -11.96 12.97
CA ASP A 159 -7.49 -13.37 12.82
C ASP A 159 -8.01 -13.96 11.50
N MET A 160 -7.79 -13.25 10.39
CA MET A 160 -8.28 -13.58 9.06
C MET A 160 -7.14 -13.71 8.07
N ARG A 161 -7.40 -14.46 7.00
CA ARG A 161 -6.55 -14.53 5.80
C ARG A 161 -7.41 -14.27 4.58
N GLY A 162 -6.79 -13.80 3.51
CA GLY A 162 -7.45 -13.58 2.24
C GLY A 162 -6.57 -14.03 1.09
N ILE A 163 -7.20 -14.58 0.06
CA ILE A 163 -6.56 -14.87 -1.23
C ILE A 163 -7.47 -14.38 -2.36
N VAL A 164 -6.87 -13.85 -3.42
CA VAL A 164 -7.62 -13.51 -4.64
C VAL A 164 -7.97 -14.81 -5.36
N ASN A 165 -9.25 -15.05 -5.57
CA ASN A 165 -9.78 -16.20 -6.30
C ASN A 165 -10.03 -15.88 -7.78
N SER A 166 -10.53 -14.67 -8.07
CA SER A 166 -10.75 -14.20 -9.44
C SER A 166 -10.42 -12.73 -9.58
N LEU A 167 -10.02 -12.33 -10.78
CA LEU A 167 -9.71 -10.95 -11.13
C LEU A 167 -10.33 -10.62 -12.48
N SER A 168 -11.08 -9.52 -12.54
CA SER A 168 -11.74 -9.05 -13.76
C SER A 168 -11.47 -7.56 -13.97
N GLY A 169 -11.39 -7.15 -15.24
CA GLY A 169 -11.15 -5.76 -15.62
C GLY A 169 -12.02 -5.34 -16.79
N THR A 170 -12.73 -4.22 -16.63
CA THR A 170 -13.52 -3.57 -17.67
C THR A 170 -12.83 -2.29 -18.09
N TYR A 171 -12.57 -2.11 -19.39
CA TYR A 171 -11.84 -0.95 -19.93
C TYR A 171 -12.79 -0.09 -20.76
N THR A 172 -13.16 1.08 -20.23
CA THR A 172 -14.12 2.00 -20.86
C THR A 172 -13.45 2.91 -21.89
N LYS A 173 -12.18 3.26 -21.68
CA LYS A 173 -11.41 4.16 -22.54
C LYS A 173 -9.92 3.79 -22.55
N LYS A 174 -9.22 4.18 -23.61
CA LYS A 174 -7.75 4.05 -23.70
C LYS A 174 -7.07 4.97 -22.68
N ALA A 175 -6.41 4.38 -21.70
CA ALA A 175 -5.67 5.10 -20.65
C ALA A 175 -4.27 5.54 -21.13
N ARG A 176 -3.88 6.80 -20.89
CA ARG A 176 -2.57 7.37 -21.29
C ARG A 176 -2.03 8.27 -20.20
N GLY A 177 -0.71 8.45 -20.17
CA GLY A 177 -0.04 9.32 -19.20
C GLY A 177 -0.14 8.82 -17.77
N LEU A 178 -0.42 9.72 -16.83
CA LEU A 178 -0.63 9.38 -15.43
C LEU A 178 -2.05 8.85 -15.23
N VAL A 179 -2.17 7.69 -14.59
CA VAL A 179 -3.46 7.16 -14.13
C VAL A 179 -3.48 7.02 -12.61
N THR A 180 -4.67 7.16 -12.03
CA THR A 180 -4.93 7.05 -10.60
C THR A 180 -5.95 5.95 -10.35
N ALA A 181 -5.63 5.02 -9.46
CA ALA A 181 -6.53 3.95 -9.04
C ALA A 181 -7.02 4.22 -7.61
N ILE A 182 -8.30 3.99 -7.37
CA ILE A 182 -8.96 4.21 -6.07
C ILE A 182 -9.76 2.96 -5.70
N ALA A 183 -9.49 2.42 -4.51
CA ALA A 183 -10.27 1.35 -3.90
C ALA A 183 -10.68 1.77 -2.48
N GLU A 184 -11.88 1.35 -2.10
CA GLU A 184 -12.37 1.49 -0.73
C GLU A 184 -12.93 0.14 -0.30
N VAL A 185 -12.47 -0.35 0.85
CA VAL A 185 -12.73 -1.70 1.33
C VAL A 185 -13.25 -1.66 2.75
N ALA A 186 -14.29 -2.44 3.03
CA ALA A 186 -14.78 -2.73 4.36
C ALA A 186 -14.58 -4.23 4.65
N LEU A 187 -14.26 -4.58 5.90
CA LEU A 187 -14.29 -5.99 6.27
C LEU A 187 -15.73 -6.49 6.27
N PRO A 188 -16.02 -7.67 5.70
CA PRO A 188 -17.37 -8.20 5.78
C PRO A 188 -17.75 -8.48 7.25
N PRO A 189 -19.00 -8.24 7.65
CA PRO A 189 -19.46 -8.55 8.99
C PRO A 189 -19.39 -10.06 9.25
N SER A 190 -19.37 -10.45 10.52
CA SER A 190 -19.24 -11.87 10.91
C SER A 190 -20.35 -12.76 10.35
N SER A 191 -21.53 -12.19 10.06
CA SER A 191 -22.69 -12.87 9.45
C SER A 191 -22.52 -13.19 7.96
N SER A 192 -21.55 -12.58 7.28
CA SER A 192 -21.24 -12.86 5.86
C SER A 192 -20.34 -14.08 5.68
N PHE A 193 -19.88 -14.70 6.78
CA PHE A 193 -19.08 -15.91 6.72
C PHE A 193 -19.98 -17.14 6.73
N ASP A 194 -19.71 -18.05 5.80
CA ASP A 194 -20.36 -19.35 5.70
C ASP A 194 -20.01 -20.24 6.91
N SER A 195 -20.71 -21.37 7.03
CA SER A 195 -20.53 -22.33 8.13
C SER A 195 -19.12 -22.93 8.19
N ASP A 196 -18.40 -22.96 7.07
CA ASP A 196 -17.00 -23.37 6.99
C ASP A 196 -16.00 -22.26 7.40
N GLY A 197 -16.51 -21.07 7.73
CA GLY A 197 -15.73 -19.92 8.15
C GLY A 197 -15.07 -19.17 7.00
N THR A 198 -15.54 -19.36 5.75
CA THR A 198 -15.10 -18.60 4.58
C THR A 198 -16.12 -17.54 4.16
N CYS A 199 -15.66 -16.52 3.43
CA CYS A 199 -16.52 -15.46 2.89
C CYS A 199 -15.95 -14.97 1.56
N LYS A 200 -16.81 -14.78 0.56
CA LYS A 200 -16.43 -14.11 -0.69
C LYS A 200 -16.64 -12.61 -0.56
N TYR A 201 -15.63 -11.83 -0.93
CA TYR A 201 -15.67 -10.38 -0.91
C TYR A 201 -15.17 -9.80 -2.25
N PHE A 202 -15.91 -8.85 -2.82
CA PHE A 202 -15.55 -8.24 -4.10
C PHE A 202 -14.96 -6.84 -3.87
N ALA A 203 -13.64 -6.74 -3.96
CA ALA A 203 -12.94 -5.47 -3.84
C ALA A 203 -12.90 -4.78 -5.22
N VAL A 204 -13.53 -3.61 -5.32
CA VAL A 204 -13.64 -2.87 -6.58
C VAL A 204 -12.68 -1.68 -6.58
N THR A 205 -11.95 -1.54 -7.68
CA THR A 205 -11.05 -0.42 -7.94
C THR A 205 -11.49 0.32 -9.19
N LYS A 206 -11.59 1.64 -9.10
CA LYS A 206 -11.84 2.52 -10.25
C LYS A 206 -10.55 3.22 -10.64
N ILE A 207 -10.25 3.26 -11.94
CA ILE A 207 -9.05 3.88 -12.49
C ILE A 207 -9.44 5.09 -13.34
N PHE A 208 -8.78 6.21 -13.08
CA PHE A 208 -9.03 7.51 -13.69
C PHE A 208 -7.80 8.01 -14.44
N ASP A 209 -8.02 8.72 -15.54
CA ASP A 209 -6.97 9.47 -16.22
C ASP A 209 -6.70 10.83 -15.53
N SER A 210 -5.76 11.60 -16.08
CA SER A 210 -5.38 12.92 -15.53
C SER A 210 -6.48 13.98 -15.62
N SER A 211 -7.52 13.76 -16.43
CA SER A 211 -8.69 14.65 -16.51
C SER A 211 -9.80 14.27 -15.52
N GLY A 212 -9.62 13.17 -14.78
CA GLY A 212 -10.62 12.64 -13.85
C GLY A 212 -11.67 11.74 -14.51
N GLU A 213 -11.50 11.38 -15.78
CA GLU A 213 -12.41 10.46 -16.47
C GLU A 213 -12.06 9.00 -16.12
N GLN A 214 -13.06 8.18 -15.81
CA GLN A 214 -12.85 6.77 -15.52
C GLN A 214 -12.50 5.98 -16.78
N VAL A 215 -11.34 5.35 -16.79
CA VAL A 215 -10.81 4.57 -17.93
C VAL A 215 -10.92 3.06 -17.76
N ALA A 216 -10.99 2.59 -16.50
CA ALA A 216 -11.16 1.17 -16.21
C ALA A 216 -11.77 0.94 -14.82
N THR A 217 -12.38 -0.24 -14.66
CA THR A 217 -12.81 -0.80 -13.38
C THR A 217 -12.16 -2.17 -13.22
N VAL A 218 -11.60 -2.46 -12.06
CA VAL A 218 -11.01 -3.76 -11.73
C VAL A 218 -11.71 -4.32 -10.50
N THR A 219 -12.17 -5.56 -10.59
CA THR A 219 -12.81 -6.25 -9.47
C THR A 219 -12.00 -7.49 -9.12
N ALA A 220 -11.49 -7.53 -7.89
CA ALA A 220 -10.85 -8.70 -7.31
C ALA A 220 -11.84 -9.42 -6.38
N GLU A 221 -12.13 -10.69 -6.67
CA GLU A 221 -12.86 -11.57 -5.77
C GLU A 221 -11.87 -12.16 -4.77
N TRP A 222 -12.06 -11.85 -3.50
CA TRP A 222 -11.30 -12.38 -2.39
C TRP A 222 -12.08 -13.49 -1.72
N VAL A 223 -11.39 -14.59 -1.41
CA VAL A 223 -11.86 -15.59 -0.46
C VAL A 223 -11.17 -15.30 0.86
N LEU A 224 -11.96 -14.89 1.84
CA LEU A 224 -11.52 -14.64 3.21
C LEU A 224 -11.81 -15.86 4.07
N SER A 225 -10.93 -16.16 5.03
CA SER A 225 -11.13 -17.25 5.99
C SER A 225 -10.64 -16.88 7.38
N LYS A 226 -11.31 -17.40 8.42
CA LYS A 226 -10.87 -17.26 9.82
C LYS A 226 -9.71 -18.22 10.10
N THR A 227 -8.62 -17.70 10.68
CA THR A 227 -7.38 -18.47 10.91
C THR A 227 -7.55 -19.57 11.97
N SER A 228 -8.56 -19.47 12.84
CA SER A 228 -8.92 -20.50 13.82
C SER A 228 -9.37 -21.83 13.19
N ASN A 229 -9.79 -21.84 11.91
CA ASN A 229 -10.09 -23.07 11.15
C ASN A 229 -8.84 -23.64 10.48
N LYS A 230 -7.88 -24.13 11.26
CA LYS A 230 -6.85 -25.04 10.74
C LYS A 230 -7.49 -26.40 10.45
N LYS A 231 -8.08 -26.60 9.26
CA LYS A 231 -7.94 -27.92 8.62
C LYS A 231 -6.51 -27.98 8.11
N LYS A 232 -5.72 -28.90 8.66
CA LYS A 232 -4.43 -29.30 8.09
C LYS A 232 -4.71 -29.67 6.62
N LEU A 233 -4.20 -28.88 5.70
CA LEU A 233 -3.95 -29.34 4.33
C LEU A 233 -2.89 -30.45 4.39
#